data_AF-A0A437AGA9-F1
#
_entry.id   AF-A0A437AGA9-F1
#
_cell.length_a   1.000
_cell.length_b   1.000
_cell.length_c   1.000
_cell.angle_alpha   90.00
_cell.angle_beta   90.00
_cell.angle_gamma   90.00
#
_symmetry.space_group_name_H-M   'P 1'
#
loop_
_entity.id
_entity.type
_entity.pdbx_description
1 polymer ?
#
loop_
_entity_poly.entity_id
_entity_poly.type
_entity_poly.pdbx_seq_one_letter_code
_entity_poly.pdbx_strand_id
1 'polypeptide(L)'
;MASLPPFGAAAGRILSRRPTIGIISTRSPCLIILRPQARSITEVERQNRQLNRSMARMDKLETPTASMRTNQTGMIEEVAELLLPSTFVTPPFSRRPSIFTDTKNRIEFEWVRIKIKAQDLVSRYLARIWHSDPFLRKDLIPSAEALHRNMYTAFARGDVDALSRICGRDLYNTFRNRIISRPANVQFSWKFSGYNSKSRVMSHKVGMLGQGKGDENSIRQAVVRIDSTQALIKGVDGKVVKGTGEPTRTVEYIVLSKRRKEGIPEGPWVVWGTVPESGMDEIKAHGLPPQGGDSTVSGSGARWSR
;
A
#
# COMPACT_ATOMS: atom_id res chain seq x y z
N MET A 1 24.47 19.07 -42.60
CA MET A 1 25.04 20.37 -43.01
C MET A 1 24.07 21.44 -42.53
N ALA A 2 24.21 21.92 -41.30
CA ALA A 2 25.08 23.03 -40.90
C ALA A 2 24.64 24.36 -41.52
N SER A 3 24.04 25.22 -40.70
CA SER A 3 24.49 26.61 -40.41
C SER A 3 23.33 27.58 -40.17
N LEU A 4 23.14 27.96 -38.90
CA LEU A 4 23.05 29.39 -38.55
C LEU A 4 24.43 30.00 -38.86
N PRO A 5 24.56 31.31 -39.19
CA PRO A 5 24.52 32.39 -38.18
C PRO A 5 24.05 33.75 -38.80
N PRO A 6 24.49 34.96 -38.38
CA PRO A 6 24.13 35.68 -37.13
C PRO A 6 24.02 37.24 -37.27
N PHE A 7 23.85 37.90 -36.10
CA PHE A 7 24.41 39.21 -35.67
C PHE A 7 23.84 40.56 -36.17
N GLY A 8 23.78 41.50 -35.20
CA GLY A 8 23.78 42.97 -35.37
C GLY A 8 22.58 43.65 -34.69
N ALA A 9 22.57 43.98 -33.39
CA ALA A 9 23.34 45.00 -32.67
C ALA A 9 23.36 46.38 -33.35
N ALA A 10 22.61 47.35 -32.81
CA ALA A 10 23.02 48.76 -32.77
C ALA A 10 22.14 49.56 -31.80
N ALA A 11 22.81 50.15 -30.80
CA ALA A 11 22.29 51.16 -29.92
C ALA A 11 22.19 52.52 -30.64
N GLY A 12 21.22 53.35 -30.26
CA GLY A 12 21.12 54.74 -30.70
C GLY A 12 20.43 55.60 -29.65
N ARG A 13 21.21 56.17 -28.73
CA ARG A 13 20.80 57.29 -27.87
C ARG A 13 20.63 58.53 -28.73
N ILE A 14 19.50 59.24 -28.62
CA ILE A 14 19.44 60.67 -28.93
C ILE A 14 18.72 61.40 -27.79
N LEU A 15 19.50 62.27 -27.14
CA LEU A 15 19.12 63.30 -26.18
C LEU A 15 18.54 64.50 -26.91
N SER A 16 17.44 65.08 -26.43
CA SER A 16 17.01 66.48 -26.61
C SER A 16 15.54 66.56 -26.16
N ARG A 17 15.02 67.51 -25.38
CA ARG A 17 15.41 68.84 -24.91
C ARG A 17 14.46 69.19 -23.77
N ARG A 18 14.95 69.90 -22.74
CA ARG A 18 14.10 70.71 -21.84
C ARG A 18 13.86 72.08 -22.48
N PRO A 19 12.82 72.79 -22.03
CA PRO A 19 13.04 74.16 -21.60
C PRO A 19 12.47 74.45 -20.21
N THR A 20 13.12 75.43 -19.58
CA THR A 20 12.93 75.98 -18.24
C THR A 20 12.05 77.24 -18.30
N ILE A 21 11.67 77.76 -17.11
CA ILE A 21 11.15 79.10 -16.71
C ILE A 21 9.81 78.91 -15.96
N GLY A 22 9.56 79.40 -14.74
CA GLY A 22 10.33 80.23 -13.81
C GLY A 22 9.53 80.46 -12.51
N ILE A 23 10.28 80.55 -11.40
CA ILE A 23 10.16 81.36 -10.18
C ILE A 23 8.79 82.01 -9.83
N ILE A 24 8.31 81.81 -8.59
CA ILE A 24 7.98 82.88 -7.61
C ILE A 24 8.08 82.32 -6.18
N SER A 25 8.75 83.12 -5.36
CA SER A 25 9.05 82.97 -3.93
C SER A 25 8.06 83.78 -3.11
N THR A 26 7.57 83.25 -1.99
CA THR A 26 7.15 84.07 -0.84
C THR A 26 7.31 83.28 0.47
N ARG A 27 7.66 84.03 1.52
CA ARG A 27 8.24 83.65 2.80
C ARG A 27 7.26 83.06 3.83
N SER A 28 7.85 82.35 4.80
CA SER A 28 7.28 81.87 6.07
C SER A 28 6.71 82.98 6.99
N PRO A 29 6.01 82.58 8.06
CA PRO A 29 6.69 82.61 9.37
C PRO A 29 6.45 81.38 10.27
N CYS A 30 7.36 81.28 11.22
CA CYS A 30 7.56 80.30 12.29
C CYS A 30 6.44 80.31 13.33
N LEU A 31 6.12 79.14 13.96
CA LEU A 31 6.11 78.98 15.43
C LEU A 31 5.64 77.59 15.92
N ILE A 32 6.29 77.16 17.02
CA ILE A 32 5.89 76.21 18.06
C ILE A 32 6.37 74.74 17.95
N ILE A 33 7.26 74.45 18.90
CA ILE A 33 7.82 73.17 19.34
C ILE A 33 6.73 72.29 19.95
N LEU A 34 6.60 71.04 19.49
CA LEU A 34 6.06 69.93 20.29
C LEU A 34 6.89 68.67 20.04
N ARG A 35 7.50 68.15 21.12
CA ARG A 35 8.17 66.84 21.16
C ARG A 35 7.15 65.74 20.85
N PRO A 36 7.39 64.82 19.89
CA PRO A 36 6.62 63.60 19.82
C PRO A 36 7.09 62.68 20.95
N GLN A 37 6.21 62.50 21.93
CA GLN A 37 6.31 61.49 22.96
C GLN A 37 6.35 60.12 22.28
N ALA A 38 7.51 59.46 22.27
CA ALA A 38 7.63 58.09 21.79
C ALA A 38 6.79 57.17 22.69
N ARG A 39 5.58 56.85 22.26
CA ARG A 39 4.77 55.78 22.87
C ARG A 39 5.35 54.44 22.43
N SER A 40 5.57 53.56 23.39
CA SER A 40 6.29 52.29 23.29
C SER A 40 5.61 51.28 22.35
N ILE A 41 5.97 51.29 21.08
CA ILE A 41 5.67 50.21 20.10
C ILE A 41 6.53 48.95 20.37
N THR A 42 7.41 48.98 21.36
CA THR A 42 8.45 47.96 21.55
C THR A 42 8.01 46.71 22.31
N GLU A 43 6.87 46.71 23.01
CA GLU A 43 6.50 45.60 23.90
C GLU A 43 5.61 44.55 23.20
N VAL A 44 4.57 45.00 22.50
CA VAL A 44 3.68 44.12 21.72
C VAL A 44 4.44 43.46 20.57
N GLU A 45 5.33 44.19 19.88
CA GLU A 45 6.18 43.58 18.84
C GLU A 45 7.20 42.59 19.41
N ARG A 46 7.72 42.84 20.62
CA ARG A 46 8.61 41.89 21.31
C ARG A 46 7.87 40.63 21.70
N GLN A 47 6.65 40.74 22.24
CA GLN A 47 5.78 39.61 22.54
C GLN A 47 5.43 38.82 21.27
N ASN A 48 5.03 39.48 20.19
CA ASN A 48 4.72 38.82 18.92
C ASN A 48 5.95 38.14 18.31
N ARG A 49 7.14 38.74 18.41
CA ARG A 49 8.39 38.07 17.97
C ARG A 49 8.76 36.89 18.86
N GLN A 50 8.49 36.96 20.17
CA GLN A 50 8.71 35.82 21.07
C GLN A 50 7.71 34.69 20.80
N LEU A 51 6.44 35.00 20.55
CA LEU A 51 5.40 34.05 20.15
C LEU A 51 5.72 33.42 18.80
N ASN A 52 6.11 34.21 17.80
CA ASN A 52 6.53 33.66 16.51
C ASN A 52 7.78 32.79 16.61
N ARG A 53 8.71 33.11 17.52
CA ARG A 53 9.89 32.28 17.80
C ARG A 53 9.55 31.01 18.58
N SER A 54 8.59 31.03 19.51
CA SER A 54 8.14 29.83 20.20
C SER A 54 7.34 28.93 19.28
N MET A 55 6.46 29.49 18.43
CA MET A 55 5.78 28.75 17.38
C MET A 55 6.75 28.14 16.38
N ALA A 56 7.74 28.90 15.88
CA ALA A 56 8.77 28.35 14.98
C ALA A 56 9.69 27.30 15.64
N ARG A 57 9.83 27.33 16.97
CA ARG A 57 10.52 26.28 17.74
C ARG A 57 9.66 25.04 17.91
N MET A 58 8.35 25.20 18.10
CA MET A 58 7.39 24.10 18.14
C MET A 58 7.25 23.41 16.78
N ASP A 59 7.23 24.19 15.70
CA ASP A 59 7.22 23.72 14.30
C ASP A 59 8.50 22.90 13.98
N LYS A 60 9.63 23.25 14.60
CA LYS A 60 10.88 22.46 14.54
C LYS A 60 10.88 21.19 15.40
N LEU A 61 9.93 21.04 16.33
CA LEU A 61 9.75 19.82 17.14
C LEU A 61 8.80 18.81 16.49
N GLU A 62 8.20 19.13 15.34
CA GLU A 62 7.37 18.19 14.57
C GLU A 62 8.18 17.15 13.77
N THR A 63 9.51 17.14 13.89
CA THR A 63 10.25 15.96 13.44
C THR A 63 10.08 14.86 14.49
N PRO A 64 9.44 13.72 14.17
CA PRO A 64 9.26 12.65 15.13
C PRO A 64 10.63 12.25 15.69
N THR A 65 10.73 12.22 17.03
CA THR A 65 11.94 11.81 17.73
C THR A 65 12.40 10.44 17.24
N ALA A 66 13.69 10.11 17.33
CA ALA A 66 14.19 8.82 16.86
C ALA A 66 13.41 7.63 17.45
N SER A 67 13.00 7.71 18.73
CA SER A 67 12.13 6.73 19.38
C SER A 67 10.73 6.66 18.74
N MET A 68 10.10 7.81 18.46
CA MET A 68 8.82 7.86 17.75
C MET A 68 8.90 7.31 16.32
N ARG A 69 10.00 7.54 15.59
CA ARG A 69 10.23 6.98 14.25
C ARG A 69 10.40 5.47 14.29
N THR A 70 11.16 4.94 15.25
CA THR A 70 11.32 3.49 15.44
C THR A 70 9.99 2.84 15.78
N ASN A 71 9.20 3.44 16.68
CA ASN A 71 7.87 2.95 17.04
C ASN A 71 6.89 3.00 15.85
N GLN A 72 6.89 4.10 15.08
CA GLN A 72 6.09 4.19 13.85
C GLN A 72 6.50 3.16 12.80
N THR A 73 7.81 2.95 12.62
CA THR A 73 8.32 1.96 11.66
C THR A 73 7.92 0.54 12.06
N GLY A 74 7.99 0.21 13.36
CA GLY A 74 7.52 -1.07 13.89
C GLY A 74 6.02 -1.28 13.70
N MET A 75 5.21 -0.24 13.97
CA MET A 75 3.76 -0.29 13.74
C MET A 75 3.42 -0.44 12.25
N ILE A 76 4.13 0.26 11.36
CA ILE A 76 3.99 0.13 9.89
C ILE A 76 4.32 -1.31 9.47
N GLU A 77 5.36 -1.90 10.05
CA GLU A 77 5.77 -3.28 9.77
C GLU A 77 4.72 -4.31 10.22
N GLU A 78 4.09 -4.09 11.37
CA GLU A 78 3.01 -4.94 11.88
C GLU A 78 1.73 -4.80 11.04
N VAL A 79 1.30 -3.57 10.73
CA VAL A 79 0.15 -3.33 9.84
C VAL A 79 0.41 -3.93 8.45
N ALA A 80 1.66 -3.96 8.03
CA ALA A 80 2.07 -4.57 6.78
C ALA A 80 2.02 -6.09 6.74
N GLU A 81 1.93 -6.71 7.91
CA GLU A 81 1.78 -8.16 8.10
C GLU A 81 0.33 -8.56 8.19
N LEU A 82 -0.58 -7.61 8.40
CA LEU A 82 -2.02 -7.87 8.39
C LEU A 82 -2.57 -7.94 6.94
N LEU A 83 -3.57 -8.81 6.75
CA LEU A 83 -4.41 -8.77 5.57
C LEU A 83 -5.18 -7.45 5.58
N LEU A 84 -5.15 -6.71 4.48
CA LEU A 84 -5.85 -5.43 4.40
C LEU A 84 -7.35 -5.63 4.67
N PRO A 85 -7.97 -4.77 5.48
CA PRO A 85 -9.35 -4.93 5.88
C PRO A 85 -10.28 -4.93 4.67
N SER A 86 -11.42 -5.62 4.81
CA SER A 86 -12.41 -5.79 3.74
C SER A 86 -11.86 -6.46 2.48
N THR A 87 -10.88 -7.36 2.63
CA THR A 87 -10.41 -8.22 1.52
C THR A 87 -11.49 -9.20 1.14
N PHE A 88 -12.15 -8.92 0.02
CA PHE A 88 -13.30 -9.69 -0.44
C PHE A 88 -12.90 -10.66 -1.56
N VAL A 89 -13.05 -11.96 -1.29
CA VAL A 89 -12.80 -13.02 -2.27
C VAL A 89 -14.14 -13.51 -2.79
N THR A 90 -14.50 -13.12 -4.02
CA THR A 90 -15.82 -13.48 -4.55
C THR A 90 -15.92 -15.00 -4.79
N PRO A 91 -16.87 -15.71 -4.15
CA PRO A 91 -17.10 -17.13 -4.41
C PRO A 91 -17.50 -17.40 -5.87
N PRO A 92 -17.34 -18.64 -6.39
CA PRO A 92 -17.80 -19.01 -7.71
C PRO A 92 -19.32 -18.89 -7.79
N PHE A 93 -19.83 -18.73 -9.02
CA PHE A 93 -21.26 -18.47 -9.23
C PHE A 93 -22.16 -19.54 -8.60
N SER A 94 -21.72 -20.82 -8.61
CA SER A 94 -22.45 -21.95 -8.02
C SER A 94 -22.63 -21.87 -6.50
N ARG A 95 -21.78 -21.12 -5.78
CA ARG A 95 -21.85 -20.96 -4.32
C ARG A 95 -22.37 -19.59 -3.88
N ARG A 96 -22.85 -18.78 -4.82
CA ARG A 96 -23.49 -17.50 -4.50
C ARG A 96 -24.98 -17.71 -4.18
N PRO A 97 -25.59 -16.82 -3.38
CA PRO A 97 -27.04 -16.83 -3.20
C PRO A 97 -27.75 -16.80 -4.56
N SER A 98 -28.78 -17.63 -4.67
CA SER A 98 -29.57 -17.81 -5.89
C SER A 98 -30.37 -16.55 -6.18
N ILE A 99 -30.49 -16.21 -7.46
CA ILE A 99 -31.22 -15.02 -7.92
C ILE A 99 -32.72 -15.17 -7.67
N PHE A 100 -33.24 -16.40 -7.75
CA PHE A 100 -34.67 -16.69 -7.74
C PHE A 100 -35.21 -17.11 -6.37
N THR A 101 -34.40 -17.81 -5.57
CA THR A 101 -34.84 -18.33 -4.25
C THR A 101 -34.37 -17.47 -3.09
N ASP A 102 -33.27 -16.72 -3.26
CA ASP A 102 -32.66 -15.92 -2.20
C ASP A 102 -32.28 -14.51 -2.68
N THR A 103 -33.27 -13.82 -3.27
CA THR A 103 -33.07 -12.52 -3.92
C THR A 103 -32.57 -11.45 -2.95
N LYS A 104 -33.00 -11.47 -1.68
CA LYS A 104 -32.58 -10.47 -0.68
C LYS A 104 -31.08 -10.60 -0.36
N ASN A 105 -30.62 -11.81 0.00
CA ASN A 105 -29.20 -12.02 0.26
C ASN A 105 -28.37 -11.81 -1.02
N ARG A 106 -28.93 -12.08 -2.19
CA ARG A 106 -28.29 -11.79 -3.47
C ARG A 106 -28.05 -10.30 -3.70
N ILE A 107 -29.06 -9.46 -3.45
CA ILE A 107 -28.93 -8.00 -3.60
C ILE A 107 -27.91 -7.45 -2.58
N GLU A 108 -28.01 -7.89 -1.33
CA GLU A 108 -27.08 -7.49 -0.26
C GLU A 108 -25.62 -7.89 -0.61
N PHE A 109 -25.43 -9.13 -1.05
CA PHE A 109 -24.15 -9.65 -1.53
C PHE A 109 -23.56 -8.76 -2.63
N GLU A 110 -24.33 -8.47 -3.69
CA GLU A 110 -23.82 -7.67 -4.81
C GLU A 110 -23.61 -6.21 -4.41
N TRP A 111 -24.44 -5.65 -3.51
CA TRP A 111 -24.26 -4.29 -3.01
C TRP A 111 -22.95 -4.14 -2.22
N VAL A 112 -22.68 -5.01 -1.25
CA VAL A 112 -21.43 -5.01 -0.48
C VAL A 112 -20.23 -5.21 -1.40
N ARG A 113 -20.33 -6.15 -2.34
CA ARG A 113 -19.27 -6.41 -3.33
C ARG A 113 -18.97 -5.19 -4.20
N ILE A 114 -20.00 -4.48 -4.68
CA ILE A 114 -19.85 -3.26 -5.47
C ILE A 114 -19.22 -2.15 -4.60
N LYS A 115 -19.71 -1.96 -3.37
CA LYS A 115 -19.18 -0.98 -2.42
C LYS A 115 -17.69 -1.19 -2.15
N ILE A 116 -17.28 -2.42 -1.83
CA ILE A 116 -15.85 -2.75 -1.57
C ILE A 116 -15.02 -2.50 -2.83
N LYS A 117 -15.49 -2.93 -4.01
CA LYS A 117 -14.77 -2.69 -5.27
C LYS A 117 -14.65 -1.21 -5.63
N ALA A 118 -15.68 -0.42 -5.34
CA ALA A 118 -15.65 1.02 -5.54
C ALA A 118 -14.64 1.68 -4.59
N GLN A 119 -14.62 1.29 -3.32
CA GLN A 119 -13.62 1.75 -2.35
C GLN A 119 -12.20 1.39 -2.82
N ASP A 120 -11.97 0.15 -3.25
CA ASP A 120 -10.65 -0.29 -3.74
C ASP A 120 -10.21 0.44 -5.00
N LEU A 121 -11.16 0.80 -5.88
CA LEU A 121 -10.90 1.60 -7.07
C LEU A 121 -10.49 3.03 -6.68
N VAL A 122 -11.22 3.65 -5.75
CA VAL A 122 -10.93 4.99 -5.24
C VAL A 122 -9.56 5.01 -4.55
N SER A 123 -9.27 4.06 -3.67
CA SER A 123 -7.97 3.99 -2.99
C SER A 123 -6.81 3.86 -3.97
N ARG A 124 -6.93 3.03 -5.02
CA ARG A 124 -5.92 2.92 -6.08
C ARG A 124 -5.79 4.20 -6.91
N TYR A 125 -6.89 4.90 -7.14
CA TYR A 125 -6.88 6.17 -7.87
C TYR A 125 -6.19 7.27 -7.05
N LEU A 126 -6.49 7.38 -5.75
CA LEU A 126 -5.82 8.30 -4.83
C LEU A 126 -4.33 7.98 -4.69
N ALA A 127 -3.96 6.70 -4.56
CA ALA A 127 -2.56 6.28 -4.51
C ALA A 127 -1.78 6.67 -5.79
N ARG A 128 -2.43 6.62 -6.95
CA ARG A 128 -1.84 7.13 -8.20
C ARG A 128 -1.61 8.63 -8.16
N ILE A 129 -2.57 9.41 -7.67
CA ILE A 129 -2.46 10.87 -7.64
C ILE A 129 -1.43 11.33 -6.60
N TRP A 130 -1.43 10.73 -5.41
CA TRP A 130 -0.60 11.21 -4.30
C TRP A 130 0.81 10.61 -4.28
N HIS A 131 1.00 9.40 -4.81
CA HIS A 131 2.29 8.69 -4.74
C HIS A 131 2.80 8.20 -6.10
N SER A 132 2.18 8.62 -7.21
CA SER A 132 2.57 8.18 -8.57
C SER A 132 2.54 6.66 -8.76
N ASP A 133 1.77 5.94 -7.94
CA ASP A 133 1.71 4.47 -7.99
C ASP A 133 0.97 4.00 -9.27
N PRO A 134 1.50 3.02 -10.01
CA PRO A 134 0.80 2.45 -11.17
C PRO A 134 -0.59 1.90 -10.82
N PHE A 135 -1.60 2.33 -11.59
CA PHE A 135 -2.99 1.93 -11.38
C PHE A 135 -3.26 0.48 -11.79
N LEU A 136 -2.65 0.05 -12.90
CA LEU A 136 -2.70 -1.30 -13.44
C LEU A 136 -1.30 -1.90 -13.44
N ARG A 137 -1.19 -3.16 -13.03
CA ARG A 137 0.07 -3.90 -12.98
C ARG A 137 -0.07 -5.18 -13.79
N LYS A 138 0.49 -5.17 -15.00
CA LYS A 138 0.44 -6.29 -15.95
C LYS A 138 1.28 -7.48 -15.46
N ASP A 139 2.28 -7.21 -14.63
CA ASP A 139 3.17 -8.16 -13.97
C ASP A 139 2.49 -8.96 -12.85
N LEU A 140 1.32 -8.52 -12.35
CA LEU A 140 0.69 -9.12 -11.17
C LEU A 140 0.35 -10.60 -11.36
N ILE A 141 -0.38 -10.95 -12.42
CA ILE A 141 -0.79 -12.35 -12.67
C ILE A 141 0.42 -13.25 -12.95
N PRO A 142 1.34 -12.89 -13.87
CA PRO A 142 2.56 -13.68 -14.10
C PRO A 142 3.41 -13.86 -12.83
N SER A 143 3.53 -12.80 -12.01
CA SER A 143 4.26 -12.87 -10.74
C SER A 143 3.56 -13.82 -9.76
N ALA A 144 2.23 -13.79 -9.68
CA ALA A 144 1.43 -14.66 -8.83
C ALA A 144 1.65 -16.14 -9.19
N GLU A 145 1.59 -16.47 -10.47
CA GLU A 145 1.82 -17.82 -10.97
C GLU A 145 3.25 -18.29 -10.74
N ALA A 146 4.24 -17.42 -10.98
CA ALA A 146 5.64 -17.74 -10.75
C ALA A 146 5.94 -17.96 -9.26
N LEU A 147 5.47 -17.06 -8.40
CA LEU A 147 5.64 -17.16 -6.95
C LEU A 147 4.96 -18.39 -6.38
N HIS A 148 3.74 -18.73 -6.83
CA HIS A 148 3.02 -19.94 -6.42
C HIS A 148 3.83 -21.22 -6.71
N ARG A 149 4.34 -21.36 -7.94
CA ARG A 149 5.18 -22.51 -8.33
C ARG A 149 6.48 -22.56 -7.54
N ASN A 150 7.18 -21.43 -7.45
CA ASN A 150 8.48 -21.35 -6.78
C ASN A 150 8.33 -21.64 -5.27
N MET A 151 7.28 -21.12 -4.64
CA MET A 151 6.96 -21.35 -3.24
C MET A 151 6.75 -22.83 -2.94
N TYR A 152 5.85 -23.50 -3.67
CA TYR A 152 5.57 -24.92 -3.41
C TYR A 152 6.74 -25.83 -3.77
N THR A 153 7.50 -25.48 -4.82
CA THR A 153 8.74 -26.19 -5.19
C THR A 153 9.80 -26.07 -4.09
N ALA A 154 10.06 -24.85 -3.59
CA ALA A 154 11.01 -24.61 -2.50
C ALA A 154 10.56 -25.29 -1.20
N PHE A 155 9.26 -25.23 -0.89
CA PHE A 155 8.70 -25.91 0.27
C PHE A 155 8.88 -27.43 0.20
N ALA A 156 8.61 -28.06 -0.94
CA ALA A 156 8.80 -29.50 -1.09
C ALA A 156 10.28 -29.89 -0.90
N ARG A 157 11.21 -29.13 -1.50
CA ARG A 157 12.66 -29.33 -1.38
C ARG A 157 13.22 -29.05 0.01
N GLY A 158 12.51 -28.25 0.83
CA GLY A 158 13.02 -27.80 2.13
C GLY A 158 14.02 -26.64 2.01
N ASP A 159 13.98 -25.88 0.92
CA ASP A 159 14.86 -24.73 0.68
C ASP A 159 14.35 -23.50 1.43
N VAL A 160 14.86 -23.31 2.65
CA VAL A 160 14.46 -22.23 3.55
C VAL A 160 14.92 -20.87 3.02
N ASP A 161 16.07 -20.80 2.37
CA ASP A 161 16.64 -19.55 1.85
C ASP A 161 15.79 -19.01 0.71
N ALA A 162 15.37 -19.86 -0.22
CA ALA A 162 14.43 -19.47 -1.28
C ALA A 162 13.09 -18.99 -0.72
N LEU A 163 12.54 -19.70 0.29
CA LEU A 163 11.27 -19.34 0.91
C LEU A 163 11.31 -17.97 1.59
N SER A 164 12.44 -17.59 2.20
CA SER A 164 12.58 -16.28 2.85
C SER A 164 12.45 -15.09 1.88
N ARG A 165 12.77 -15.31 0.59
CA ARG A 165 12.68 -14.29 -0.47
C ARG A 165 11.33 -14.28 -1.16
N ILE A 166 10.65 -15.42 -1.19
CA ILE A 166 9.38 -15.62 -1.90
C ILE A 166 8.18 -15.27 -1.00
N CYS A 167 8.26 -15.62 0.28
CA CYS A 167 7.15 -15.49 1.22
C CYS A 167 7.29 -14.27 2.12
N GLY A 168 6.16 -13.73 2.57
CA GLY A 168 6.11 -12.83 3.72
C GLY A 168 6.51 -13.56 5.00
N ARG A 169 6.86 -12.78 6.04
CA ARG A 169 7.43 -13.29 7.30
C ARG A 169 6.62 -14.42 7.93
N ASP A 170 5.30 -14.26 8.06
CA ASP A 170 4.45 -15.23 8.76
C ASP A 170 4.31 -16.56 8.01
N LEU A 171 4.12 -16.48 6.69
CA LEU A 171 4.06 -17.67 5.85
C LEU A 171 5.41 -18.39 5.82
N TYR A 172 6.50 -17.64 5.72
CA TYR A 172 7.86 -18.17 5.83
C TYR A 172 8.06 -18.93 7.15
N ASN A 173 7.72 -18.31 8.29
CA ASN A 173 7.86 -18.94 9.61
C ASN A 173 7.04 -20.23 9.70
N THR A 174 5.82 -20.23 9.16
CA THR A 174 4.95 -21.41 9.09
C THR A 174 5.61 -22.54 8.28
N PHE A 175 6.15 -22.23 7.10
CA PHE A 175 6.83 -23.23 6.28
C PHE A 175 8.14 -23.71 6.89
N ARG A 176 8.94 -22.80 7.43
CA ARG A 176 10.19 -23.13 8.12
C ARG A 176 9.94 -24.11 9.25
N ASN A 177 8.96 -23.83 10.11
CA ASN A 177 8.60 -24.71 11.22
C ASN A 177 8.14 -26.09 10.73
N ARG A 178 7.35 -26.13 9.66
CA ARG A 178 6.91 -27.38 9.02
C ARG A 178 8.04 -28.16 8.36
N ILE A 179 9.10 -27.50 7.88
CA ILE A 179 10.29 -28.15 7.31
C ILE A 179 11.14 -28.74 8.43
N ILE A 180 11.36 -27.98 9.51
CA ILE A 180 12.13 -28.46 10.68
C ILE A 180 11.44 -29.64 11.35
N SER A 181 10.11 -29.66 11.39
CA SER A 181 9.34 -30.77 11.97
C SER A 181 9.30 -32.03 11.09
N ARG A 182 9.92 -32.04 9.91
CA ARG A 182 9.93 -33.23 9.04
C ARG A 182 10.89 -34.27 9.62
N PRO A 183 10.49 -35.55 9.68
CA PRO A 183 11.44 -36.62 9.96
C PRO A 183 12.53 -36.64 8.88
N ALA A 184 13.78 -36.86 9.28
CA ALA A 184 14.94 -36.81 8.37
C ALA A 184 14.85 -37.82 7.21
N ASN A 185 14.12 -38.92 7.39
CA ASN A 185 13.89 -39.94 6.37
C ASN A 185 12.75 -39.61 5.40
N VAL A 186 12.03 -38.51 5.58
CA VAL A 186 10.88 -38.13 4.75
C VAL A 186 11.27 -37.01 3.79
N GLN A 187 11.06 -37.25 2.51
CA GLN A 187 11.24 -36.25 1.45
C GLN A 187 9.92 -35.97 0.75
N PHE A 188 9.72 -34.72 0.32
CA PHE A 188 8.55 -34.31 -0.45
C PHE A 188 8.99 -33.85 -1.83
N SER A 189 8.19 -34.15 -2.84
CA SER A 189 8.37 -33.65 -4.19
C SER A 189 7.03 -33.14 -4.71
N TRP A 190 6.96 -31.85 -5.01
CA TRP A 190 5.79 -31.23 -5.60
C TRP A 190 5.89 -31.26 -7.12
N LYS A 191 4.83 -31.73 -7.77
CA LYS A 191 4.71 -31.78 -9.23
C LYS A 191 3.55 -30.89 -9.67
N PHE A 192 3.88 -29.94 -10.53
CA PHE A 192 2.93 -29.07 -11.19
C PHE A 192 2.56 -29.65 -12.55
N SER A 193 1.27 -29.94 -12.78
CA SER A 193 0.81 -30.46 -14.08
C SER A 193 0.39 -29.33 -15.02
N GLY A 194 -0.28 -28.31 -14.52
CA GLY A 194 -0.74 -27.17 -15.32
C GLY A 194 -1.84 -26.37 -14.67
N TYR A 195 -2.21 -25.27 -15.33
CA TYR A 195 -3.36 -24.44 -14.96
C TYR A 195 -4.61 -24.89 -15.72
N ASN A 196 -5.71 -25.13 -15.01
CA ASN A 196 -6.98 -25.55 -15.60
C ASN A 196 -7.79 -24.35 -16.12
N SER A 197 -7.59 -23.16 -15.56
CA SER A 197 -8.21 -21.92 -16.03
C SER A 197 -7.27 -20.74 -15.88
N LYS A 198 -7.52 -19.66 -16.64
CA LYS A 198 -6.75 -18.43 -16.53
C LYS A 198 -6.85 -17.85 -15.11
N SER A 199 -5.70 -17.51 -14.53
CA SER A 199 -5.64 -16.86 -13.22
C SER A 199 -6.36 -15.50 -13.25
N ARG A 200 -7.04 -15.15 -12.15
CA ARG A 200 -7.88 -13.94 -12.08
C ARG A 200 -7.63 -13.16 -10.80
N VAL A 201 -7.50 -11.85 -10.92
CA VAL A 201 -7.46 -10.95 -9.77
C VAL A 201 -8.86 -10.86 -9.15
N MET A 202 -8.97 -11.25 -7.88
CA MET A 202 -10.21 -11.22 -7.11
C MET A 202 -10.36 -9.94 -6.29
N SER A 203 -9.25 -9.47 -5.72
CA SER A 203 -9.18 -8.24 -4.92
C SER A 203 -7.85 -7.53 -5.20
N HIS A 204 -7.85 -6.20 -5.20
CA HIS A 204 -6.64 -5.41 -5.41
C HIS A 204 -6.72 -4.10 -4.64
N LYS A 205 -5.95 -4.03 -3.55
CA LYS A 205 -6.01 -2.97 -2.54
C LYS A 205 -4.68 -2.27 -2.39
N VAL A 206 -4.76 -1.01 -1.99
CA VAL A 206 -3.63 -0.20 -1.56
C VAL A 206 -3.98 0.39 -0.21
N GLY A 207 -3.21 0.02 0.80
CA GLY A 207 -3.18 0.66 2.11
C GLY A 207 -2.10 1.73 2.11
N MET A 208 -2.48 2.95 2.48
CA MET A 208 -1.56 4.07 2.62
C MET A 208 -1.19 4.13 4.09
N LEU A 209 0.10 3.97 4.42
CA LEU A 209 0.57 3.97 5.81
C LEU A 209 1.23 5.29 6.19
N GLY A 210 1.53 6.11 5.19
CA GLY A 210 2.08 7.42 5.39
C GLY A 210 1.08 8.48 5.85
N GLN A 211 1.55 9.44 6.64
CA GLN A 211 0.75 10.60 7.04
C GLN A 211 0.99 11.76 6.08
N GLY A 212 0.21 11.79 4.99
CA GLY A 212 0.07 12.97 4.13
C GLY A 212 0.75 12.91 2.76
N LYS A 213 0.68 14.03 2.05
CA LYS A 213 1.15 14.18 0.67
C LYS A 213 2.69 14.17 0.64
N GLY A 214 3.26 13.16 -0.01
CA GLY A 214 4.72 13.00 -0.15
C GLY A 214 5.28 11.76 0.55
N ASP A 215 4.58 11.21 1.55
CA ASP A 215 5.00 9.97 2.20
C ASP A 215 4.69 8.76 1.32
N GLU A 216 5.72 8.13 0.77
CA GLU A 216 5.56 7.03 -0.17
C GLU A 216 5.26 5.67 0.49
N ASN A 217 5.18 5.62 1.83
CA ASN A 217 4.91 4.41 2.58
C ASN A 217 3.52 3.88 2.26
N SER A 218 3.50 2.79 1.48
CA SER A 218 2.27 2.17 1.02
C SER A 218 2.44 0.67 0.88
N ILE A 219 1.33 -0.03 1.03
CA ILE A 219 1.26 -1.47 0.91
C ILE A 219 0.20 -1.81 -0.08
N ARG A 220 0.56 -2.64 -1.03
CA ARG A 220 -0.33 -3.15 -2.03
C ARG A 220 -0.55 -4.63 -1.76
N GLN A 221 -1.81 -5.02 -1.66
CA GLN A 221 -2.19 -6.42 -1.59
C GLN A 221 -3.13 -6.77 -2.73
N ALA A 222 -2.89 -7.92 -3.32
CA ALA A 222 -3.71 -8.43 -4.40
C ALA A 222 -4.00 -9.91 -4.17
N VAL A 223 -5.27 -10.28 -4.32
CA VAL A 223 -5.69 -11.67 -4.24
C VAL A 223 -5.87 -12.20 -5.65
N VAL A 224 -5.17 -13.29 -5.98
CA VAL A 224 -5.23 -13.94 -7.28
C VAL A 224 -5.77 -15.36 -7.10
N ARG A 225 -6.83 -15.69 -7.84
CA ARG A 225 -7.32 -17.06 -7.94
C ARG A 225 -6.42 -17.84 -8.90
N ILE A 226 -5.90 -18.96 -8.42
CA ILE A 226 -5.18 -19.97 -9.19
C ILE A 226 -6.01 -21.26 -9.19
N ASP A 227 -6.17 -21.86 -10.36
CA ASP A 227 -6.84 -23.15 -10.55
C ASP A 227 -5.85 -24.07 -11.25
N SER A 228 -5.26 -24.99 -10.50
CA SER A 228 -4.15 -25.81 -10.94
C SER A 228 -4.37 -27.28 -10.61
N THR A 229 -3.77 -28.14 -11.42
CA THR A 229 -3.67 -29.57 -11.11
C THR A 229 -2.26 -29.84 -10.59
N GLN A 230 -2.19 -30.34 -9.37
CA GLN A 230 -0.94 -30.51 -8.62
C GLN A 230 -0.90 -31.87 -7.92
N ALA A 231 0.31 -32.39 -7.74
CA ALA A 231 0.55 -33.65 -7.04
C ALA A 231 1.67 -33.46 -6.02
N LEU A 232 1.50 -34.02 -4.83
CA LEU A 232 2.54 -34.08 -3.81
C LEU A 232 2.96 -35.54 -3.61
N ILE A 233 4.23 -35.82 -3.83
CA ILE A 233 4.82 -37.15 -3.68
C ILE A 233 5.59 -37.16 -2.37
N LYS A 234 5.30 -38.15 -1.51
CA LYS A 234 6.03 -38.41 -0.28
C LYS A 234 6.96 -39.61 -0.49
N GLY A 235 8.25 -39.39 -0.26
CA GLY A 235 9.26 -40.43 -0.17
C GLY A 235 9.63 -40.70 1.30
N VAL A 236 9.82 -41.97 1.66
CA VAL A 236 10.32 -42.41 2.96
C VAL A 236 11.48 -43.36 2.70
N ASP A 237 12.66 -43.08 3.25
CA ASP A 237 13.88 -43.90 3.05
C ASP A 237 14.19 -44.14 1.56
N GLY A 238 14.00 -43.10 0.74
CA GLY A 238 14.20 -43.17 -0.72
C GLY A 238 13.11 -43.92 -1.50
N LYS A 239 12.10 -44.48 -0.83
CA LYS A 239 10.97 -45.20 -1.46
C LYS A 239 9.72 -44.32 -1.48
N VAL A 240 9.05 -44.27 -2.63
CA VAL A 240 7.78 -43.54 -2.77
C VAL A 240 6.68 -44.28 -2.00
N VAL A 241 5.95 -43.55 -1.15
CA VAL A 241 4.83 -44.11 -0.39
C VAL A 241 3.65 -44.33 -1.35
N LYS A 242 3.07 -45.54 -1.31
CA LYS A 242 1.87 -45.88 -2.10
C LYS A 242 0.69 -44.98 -1.71
N GLY A 243 -0.04 -44.48 -2.70
CA GLY A 243 -1.16 -43.55 -2.50
C GLY A 243 -0.76 -42.06 -2.45
N THR A 244 0.51 -41.73 -2.65
CA THR A 244 0.96 -40.34 -2.84
C THR A 244 1.28 -40.04 -4.29
N GLY A 245 1.07 -38.80 -4.72
CA GLY A 245 1.38 -38.36 -6.08
C GLY A 245 0.21 -38.36 -7.06
N GLU A 246 -1.02 -38.63 -6.59
CA GLU A 246 -2.21 -38.48 -7.44
C GLU A 246 -2.42 -36.99 -7.80
N PRO A 247 -2.61 -36.67 -9.10
CA PRO A 247 -2.90 -35.31 -9.52
C PRO A 247 -4.28 -34.86 -9.04
N THR A 248 -4.30 -33.88 -8.15
CA THR A 248 -5.52 -33.30 -7.61
C THR A 248 -5.72 -31.89 -8.17
N ARG A 249 -6.94 -31.60 -8.60
CA ARG A 249 -7.35 -30.25 -8.96
C ARG A 249 -7.55 -29.42 -7.69
N THR A 250 -6.85 -28.30 -7.57
CA THR A 250 -6.95 -27.39 -6.43
C THR A 250 -7.22 -25.97 -6.93
N VAL A 251 -8.17 -25.30 -6.26
CA VAL A 251 -8.43 -23.87 -6.44
C VAL A 251 -7.96 -23.16 -5.19
N GLU A 252 -7.00 -22.25 -5.35
CA GLU A 252 -6.41 -21.48 -4.26
C GLU A 252 -6.52 -19.99 -4.55
N TYR A 253 -6.66 -19.19 -3.50
CA TYR A 253 -6.62 -17.73 -3.59
C TYR A 253 -5.38 -17.24 -2.87
N ILE A 254 -4.34 -16.99 -3.66
CA ILE A 254 -3.07 -16.52 -3.12
C ILE A 254 -3.12 -15.01 -2.93
N VAL A 255 -2.60 -14.54 -1.80
CA VAL A 255 -2.45 -13.13 -1.50
C VAL A 255 -1.01 -12.75 -1.78
N LEU A 256 -0.82 -11.83 -2.69
CA LEU A 256 0.44 -11.18 -2.93
C LEU A 256 0.48 -9.87 -2.16
N SER A 257 1.62 -9.56 -1.57
CA SER A 257 1.90 -8.29 -0.91
C SER A 257 3.14 -7.65 -1.52
N LYS A 258 3.11 -6.33 -1.64
CA LYS A 258 4.23 -5.51 -2.09
C LYS A 258 4.27 -4.26 -1.23
N ARG A 259 5.46 -3.93 -0.72
CA ARG A 259 5.66 -2.77 0.15
C ARG A 259 6.48 -1.73 -0.60
N ARG A 260 6.07 -0.48 -0.47
CA ARG A 260 6.87 0.67 -0.84
C ARG A 260 7.24 1.41 0.44
N LYS A 261 8.52 1.72 0.58
CA LYS A 261 9.04 2.55 1.66
C LYS A 261 9.59 3.83 1.05
N GLU A 262 9.45 4.93 1.75
CA GLU A 262 10.02 6.20 1.33
C GLU A 262 11.55 6.09 1.15
N GLY A 263 12.06 6.62 0.03
CA GLY A 263 13.50 6.62 -0.29
C GLY A 263 14.08 5.25 -0.68
N ILE A 264 13.29 4.17 -0.70
CA ILE A 264 13.74 2.83 -1.07
C ILE A 264 13.00 2.38 -2.33
N PRO A 265 13.72 1.85 -3.35
CA PRO A 265 13.07 1.25 -4.51
C PRO A 265 12.05 0.18 -4.11
N GLU A 266 10.92 0.15 -4.80
CA GLU A 266 9.85 -0.79 -4.53
C GLU A 266 10.34 -2.25 -4.68
N GLY A 267 10.30 -3.01 -3.59
CA GLY A 267 10.73 -4.42 -3.57
C GLY A 267 9.82 -5.33 -4.40
N PRO A 268 10.20 -6.57 -4.73
CA PRO A 268 9.37 -7.48 -5.53
C PRO A 268 8.09 -7.90 -4.80
N TRP A 269 7.15 -8.51 -5.53
CA TRP A 269 6.00 -9.18 -4.92
C TRP A 269 6.45 -10.36 -4.07
N VAL A 270 5.81 -10.52 -2.92
CA VAL A 270 5.95 -11.71 -2.05
C VAL A 270 4.61 -12.35 -1.81
N VAL A 271 4.59 -13.66 -1.55
CA VAL A 271 3.39 -14.39 -1.15
C VAL A 271 3.13 -14.11 0.33
N TRP A 272 2.08 -13.36 0.62
CA TRP A 272 1.65 -13.10 2.00
C TRP A 272 1.01 -14.34 2.62
N GLY A 273 0.18 -15.05 1.85
CA GLY A 273 -0.56 -16.20 2.33
C GLY A 273 -1.63 -16.65 1.35
N THR A 274 -2.57 -17.45 1.86
CA THR A 274 -3.77 -17.90 1.13
C THR A 274 -5.01 -17.52 1.94
N VAL A 275 -6.10 -17.17 1.27
CA VAL A 275 -7.35 -16.76 1.92
C VAL A 275 -8.51 -17.62 1.41
N PRO A 276 -9.47 -18.01 2.27
CA PRO A 276 -10.68 -18.69 1.82
C PRO A 276 -11.58 -17.75 1.01
N GLU A 277 -12.68 -18.29 0.52
CA GLU A 277 -13.69 -17.46 -0.15
C GLU A 277 -14.55 -16.74 0.88
N SER A 278 -14.98 -15.53 0.55
CA SER A 278 -15.84 -14.75 1.43
C SER A 278 -17.24 -15.37 1.51
N GLY A 279 -17.66 -15.67 2.74
CA GLY A 279 -18.99 -16.18 3.07
C GLY A 279 -20.02 -15.06 3.25
N MET A 280 -21.28 -15.45 3.43
CA MET A 280 -22.36 -14.49 3.65
C MET A 280 -22.28 -13.80 5.03
N ASP A 281 -21.65 -14.45 6.01
CA ASP A 281 -21.49 -13.88 7.36
C ASP A 281 -20.53 -12.68 7.37
N GLU A 282 -19.42 -12.77 6.63
CA GLU A 282 -18.51 -11.63 6.39
C GLU A 282 -19.24 -10.48 5.69
N ILE A 283 -20.11 -10.79 4.74
CA ILE A 283 -20.87 -9.79 3.99
C ILE A 283 -21.86 -9.07 4.88
N LYS A 284 -22.57 -9.78 5.75
CA LYS A 284 -23.48 -9.18 6.74
C LYS A 284 -22.71 -8.28 7.69
N ALA A 285 -21.52 -8.69 8.14
CA ALA A 285 -20.66 -7.85 8.96
C ALA A 285 -20.23 -6.56 8.25
N HIS A 286 -20.02 -6.59 6.93
CA HIS A 286 -19.73 -5.41 6.11
C HIS A 286 -20.98 -4.57 5.72
N GLY A 287 -22.15 -5.19 5.74
CA GLY A 287 -23.46 -4.61 5.36
C GLY A 287 -24.17 -3.87 6.48
N LEU A 288 -23.82 -4.13 7.74
CA LEU A 288 -24.37 -3.38 8.88
C LEU A 288 -23.74 -1.98 8.94
N PRO A 289 -24.52 -0.91 9.19
CA PRO A 289 -23.94 0.35 9.70
C PRO A 289 -23.17 0.04 10.99
N PRO A 290 -22.13 0.83 11.34
CA PRO A 290 -21.32 0.55 12.52
C PRO A 290 -22.24 0.45 13.76
N GLN A 291 -22.44 -0.78 14.23
CA GLN A 291 -23.07 -1.04 15.51
C GLN A 291 -22.03 -0.60 16.54
N GLY A 292 -22.32 0.48 17.26
CA GLY A 292 -21.50 0.91 18.38
C GLY A 292 -21.47 -0.18 19.44
N GLY A 293 -20.27 -0.64 19.78
CA GLY A 293 -20.00 -1.55 20.90
C GLY A 293 -20.39 -3.00 20.65
N ASP A 294 -19.42 -3.87 20.38
CA ASP A 294 -18.80 -4.65 21.46
C ASP A 294 -17.61 -5.44 20.90
N SER A 295 -16.46 -5.31 21.56
CA SER A 295 -15.21 -5.96 21.16
C SER A 295 -15.13 -7.37 21.76
N THR A 296 -15.47 -8.39 20.99
CA THR A 296 -15.01 -9.76 21.23
C THR A 296 -14.87 -10.53 19.92
N VAL A 297 -13.71 -10.41 19.26
CA VAL A 297 -13.31 -11.35 18.21
C VAL A 297 -12.48 -12.45 18.88
N SER A 298 -13.13 -13.59 19.13
CA SER A 298 -12.49 -14.84 19.49
C SER A 298 -11.76 -15.40 18.27
N GLY A 299 -10.45 -15.60 18.40
CA GLY A 299 -9.64 -16.25 17.39
C GLY A 299 -10.07 -17.72 17.23
N SER A 300 -10.68 -18.06 16.09
CA SER A 300 -10.86 -19.44 15.69
C SER A 300 -9.77 -19.82 14.69
N GLY A 301 -8.92 -20.76 15.13
CA GLY A 301 -7.83 -21.30 14.34
C GLY A 301 -8.32 -21.98 13.07
N ALA A 302 -7.76 -21.57 11.94
CA ALA A 302 -7.91 -22.26 10.67
C ALA A 302 -7.32 -23.68 10.79
N ARG A 303 -8.22 -24.66 10.89
CA ARG A 303 -7.95 -26.09 10.83
C ARG A 303 -7.51 -26.44 9.41
N TRP A 304 -6.21 -26.66 9.22
CA TRP A 304 -5.66 -27.25 8.00
C TRP A 304 -5.94 -28.76 8.04
N SER A 305 -6.84 -29.22 7.16
CA SER A 305 -7.18 -30.63 7.00
C SER A 305 -6.02 -31.41 6.38
N ARG A 306 -5.95 -32.68 6.78
CA ARG A 306 -4.91 -33.70 6.51
C ARG A 306 -4.69 -33.99 5.04
#